data_AF-A0A7Y4YF64-F1
#
_entry.id   AF-A0A7Y4YF64-F1
#
_cell.length_a   1.000
_cell.length_b   1.000
_cell.length_c   1.000
_cell.angle_alpha   90.00
_cell.angle_beta   90.00
_cell.angle_gamma   90.00
#
_symmetry.space_group_name_H-M   'P 1'
#
loop_
_entity.id
_entity.type
_entity.pdbx_description
1 polymer ?
#
loop_
_entity_poly.entity_id
_entity_poly.type
_entity_poly.pdbx_seq_one_letter_code
_entity_poly.pdbx_strand_id
1 'polypeptide(L)'
;MKRVTFLLCILFAIATSFVIADMSGIHGTINPADGAKRIWAISGKNTVSGVPSLGAFSLNVRPGNWKLLIEAAKPYKDVVITNIIVEDGRYTNAGEIKLTKD
;
A
#
# COMPACT_ATOMS: atom_id res chain seq x y z
N MET A 1 -44.72 -19.83 -27.54
CA MET A 1 -44.48 -18.47 -27.00
C MET A 1 -43.78 -18.46 -25.63
N LYS A 2 -44.17 -19.27 -24.64
CA LYS A 2 -43.59 -19.25 -23.27
C LYS A 2 -42.12 -19.71 -23.14
N ARG A 3 -41.61 -20.56 -24.06
CA ARG A 3 -40.23 -21.08 -24.02
C ARG A 3 -39.18 -20.13 -24.61
N VAL A 4 -39.59 -19.25 -25.53
CA VAL A 4 -38.70 -18.26 -26.16
C VAL A 4 -38.49 -17.06 -25.23
N THR A 5 -39.49 -16.70 -24.42
CA THR A 5 -39.38 -15.67 -23.38
C THR A 5 -38.44 -16.09 -22.24
N PHE A 6 -38.38 -17.38 -21.91
CA PHE A 6 -37.47 -17.89 -20.86
C PHE A 6 -35.99 -17.90 -21.29
N LEU A 7 -35.71 -18.09 -22.59
CA LEU A 7 -34.35 -18.05 -23.14
C LEU A 7 -33.77 -16.63 -23.24
N LEU A 8 -34.63 -15.61 -23.35
CA LEU A 8 -34.19 -14.21 -23.39
C LEU A 8 -33.84 -13.65 -22.00
N CYS A 9 -34.42 -14.20 -20.92
CA CYS A 9 -34.13 -13.79 -19.55
C CYS A 9 -32.77 -14.27 -19.03
N ILE A 10 -32.17 -15.30 -19.63
CA ILE A 10 -30.90 -15.89 -19.17
C ILE A 10 -29.69 -15.13 -19.73
N LEU A 11 -29.85 -14.35 -20.83
CA LEU A 11 -28.76 -13.58 -21.41
C LEU A 11 -28.44 -12.26 -20.67
N PHE A 12 -29.25 -11.85 -19.67
CA PHE A 12 -29.09 -10.55 -19.01
C PHE A 12 -28.59 -10.64 -17.55
N ALA A 13 -28.32 -11.84 -17.04
CA ALA A 13 -28.07 -12.08 -15.61
C ALA A 13 -26.58 -12.11 -15.21
N ILE A 14 -25.67 -11.54 -16.01
CA ILE A 14 -24.24 -11.50 -15.69
C ILE A 14 -23.74 -10.05 -15.78
N ALA A 15 -24.36 -9.15 -15.02
CA ALA A 15 -23.74 -7.87 -14.67
C ALA A 15 -22.89 -8.11 -13.40
N THR A 16 -21.71 -8.70 -13.54
CA THR A 16 -20.73 -8.71 -12.45
C THR A 16 -20.26 -7.28 -12.26
N SER A 17 -20.72 -6.62 -11.19
CA SER A 17 -20.18 -5.34 -10.77
C SER A 17 -18.72 -5.54 -10.35
N PHE A 18 -17.78 -5.27 -11.24
CA PHE A 18 -16.39 -5.10 -10.87
C PHE A 18 -16.27 -3.75 -10.16
N VAL A 19 -16.28 -3.78 -8.82
CA VAL A 19 -15.82 -2.64 -8.04
C VAL A 19 -14.30 -2.63 -8.20
N ILE A 20 -13.80 -1.75 -9.06
CA ILE A 20 -12.38 -1.42 -9.08
C ILE A 20 -12.13 -0.75 -7.72
N ALA A 21 -11.54 -1.48 -6.78
CA ALA A 21 -11.11 -0.89 -5.53
C ALA A 21 -9.98 0.08 -5.88
N ASP A 22 -10.24 1.38 -5.71
CA ASP A 22 -9.22 2.41 -5.90
C ASP A 22 -8.09 2.15 -4.90
N MET A 23 -7.00 1.58 -5.41
CA MET A 23 -5.84 1.21 -4.59
C MET A 23 -5.06 2.49 -4.27
N SER A 24 -5.02 2.83 -2.98
CA SER A 24 -4.16 3.87 -2.43
C SER A 24 -3.00 3.26 -1.65
N GLY A 25 -1.93 4.02 -1.47
CA GLY A 25 -0.72 3.48 -0.87
C GLY A 25 0.39 4.46 -0.60
N ILE A 26 1.49 3.93 -0.09
CA ILE A 26 2.74 4.65 0.13
C ILE A 26 3.87 3.86 -0.51
N HIS A 27 4.73 4.52 -1.28
CA HIS A 27 5.90 3.90 -1.88
C HIS A 27 7.15 4.75 -1.67
N GLY A 28 8.31 4.14 -1.78
CA GLY A 28 9.58 4.84 -1.64
C GLY A 28 10.77 3.90 -1.78
N THR A 29 11.95 4.46 -1.51
CA THR A 29 13.21 3.70 -1.52
C THR A 29 13.97 3.89 -0.22
N ILE A 30 14.84 2.95 0.08
CA ILE A 30 15.69 2.90 1.26
C ILE A 30 17.13 2.79 0.78
N ASN A 31 17.99 3.59 1.38
CA ASN A 31 19.42 3.60 1.11
C ASN A 31 20.17 3.44 2.44
N PRO A 32 21.00 2.39 2.61
CA PRO A 32 21.30 1.34 1.64
C PRO A 32 20.16 0.33 1.46
N ALA A 33 20.14 -0.35 0.32
CA ALA A 33 19.04 -1.21 -0.12
C ALA A 33 18.75 -2.40 0.81
N ASP A 34 19.77 -2.87 1.53
CA ASP A 34 19.72 -3.95 2.52
C ASP A 34 19.61 -3.43 3.97
N GLY A 35 19.50 -2.11 4.14
CA GLY A 35 19.55 -1.46 5.43
C GLY A 35 18.28 -1.57 6.27
N ALA A 36 17.17 -2.06 5.70
CA ALA A 36 15.90 -2.21 6.40
C ALA A 36 15.39 -3.64 6.37
N LYS A 37 14.90 -4.11 7.53
CA LYS A 37 14.26 -5.42 7.69
C LYS A 37 12.77 -5.37 7.36
N ARG A 38 12.11 -4.29 7.75
CA ARG A 38 10.67 -4.14 7.65
C ARG A 38 10.26 -2.69 7.65
N ILE A 39 9.11 -2.42 7.06
CA ILE A 39 8.50 -1.10 7.00
C ILE A 39 7.10 -1.23 7.58
N TRP A 40 6.76 -0.31 8.46
CA TRP A 40 5.47 -0.23 9.12
C TRP A 40 4.80 1.10 8.78
N ALA A 41 3.62 1.04 8.17
CA ALA A 41 2.73 2.18 8.05
C ALA A 41 1.69 2.12 9.18
N ILE A 42 1.61 3.19 9.98
CA ILE A 42 0.76 3.27 11.17
C ILE A 42 -0.14 4.51 11.07
N SER A 43 -1.45 4.33 11.22
CA SER A 43 -2.43 5.41 11.29
C SER A 43 -3.54 5.09 12.29
N GLY A 44 -3.49 5.72 13.47
CA GLY A 44 -4.42 5.45 14.57
C GLY A 44 -4.39 3.98 15.01
N LYS A 45 -5.47 3.24 14.74
CA LYS A 45 -5.59 1.80 15.03
C LYS A 45 -5.17 0.90 13.86
N ASN A 46 -4.91 1.47 12.68
CA ASN A 46 -4.55 0.72 11.49
C ASN A 46 -3.03 0.60 11.39
N THR A 47 -2.56 -0.61 11.11
CA THR A 47 -1.14 -0.89 10.88
C THR A 47 -1.02 -1.81 9.69
N VAL A 48 -0.14 -1.45 8.75
CA VAL A 48 0.22 -2.27 7.59
C VAL A 48 1.73 -2.41 7.58
N SER A 49 2.26 -3.58 7.22
CA SER A 49 3.70 -3.76 7.09
C SER A 49 4.08 -4.49 5.81
N GLY A 50 5.34 -4.32 5.43
CA GLY A 50 5.94 -4.99 4.29
C GLY A 50 7.44 -5.12 4.45
N VAL A 51 8.03 -6.00 3.65
CA VAL A 51 9.48 -6.18 3.57
C VAL A 51 9.96 -5.47 2.30
N PRO A 52 10.94 -4.55 2.38
CA PRO A 52 11.49 -3.93 1.18
C PRO A 52 12.20 -4.96 0.30
N SER A 53 12.15 -4.75 -1.00
CA SER A 53 12.86 -5.57 -1.98
C SER A 53 13.83 -4.69 -2.74
N LEU A 54 15.14 -5.01 -2.66
CA LEU A 54 16.22 -4.22 -3.28
C LEU A 54 16.13 -2.72 -2.91
N GLY A 55 15.82 -2.42 -1.64
CA GLY A 55 15.64 -1.06 -1.14
C GLY A 55 14.32 -0.40 -1.53
N ALA A 56 13.53 -0.96 -2.45
CA ALA A 56 12.23 -0.40 -2.81
C ALA A 56 11.11 -0.98 -1.94
N PHE A 57 10.07 -0.17 -1.68
CA PHE A 57 8.86 -0.64 -1.01
C PHE A 57 7.60 0.00 -1.57
N SER A 58 6.50 -0.71 -1.42
CA SER A 58 5.15 -0.23 -1.70
C SER A 58 4.19 -0.88 -0.71
N LEU A 59 3.40 -0.08 -0.01
CA LEU A 59 2.41 -0.51 0.97
C LEU A 59 1.05 -0.01 0.54
N ASN A 60 0.07 -0.92 0.45
CA ASN A 60 -1.31 -0.57 0.16
C ASN A 60 -1.96 -0.12 1.47
N VAL A 61 -2.42 1.11 1.52
CA VAL A 61 -3.02 1.70 2.72
C VAL A 61 -4.21 2.55 2.33
N ARG A 62 -5.19 2.67 3.23
CA ARG A 62 -6.35 3.52 2.99
C ARG A 62 -5.96 5.01 2.98
N PRO A 63 -6.78 5.86 2.35
CA PRO A 63 -6.58 7.31 2.41
C PRO A 63 -6.56 7.80 3.86
N GLY A 64 -5.68 8.75 4.15
CA GLY A 64 -5.49 9.28 5.49
C GLY A 64 -4.08 9.76 5.78
N ASN A 65 -3.84 10.15 7.03
CA ASN A 65 -2.54 10.57 7.51
C ASN A 65 -1.80 9.38 8.16
N TRP A 66 -0.61 9.08 7.67
CA TRP A 66 0.20 7.94 8.07
C TRP A 66 1.54 8.36 8.65
N LYS A 67 2.05 7.50 9.53
CA LYS A 67 3.44 7.47 9.98
C LYS A 67 4.11 6.23 9.41
N LEU A 68 5.30 6.38 8.83
CA LEU A 68 6.18 5.25 8.50
C LEU A 68 7.22 5.06 9.60
N LEU A 69 7.40 3.81 10.03
CA LEU A 69 8.52 3.34 10.83
C LEU A 69 9.33 2.37 9.98
N ILE A 70 10.59 2.69 9.76
CA ILE A 70 11.55 1.84 9.08
C ILE A 70 12.33 1.10 10.15
N GLU A 71 12.06 -0.20 10.28
CA GLU A 71 12.78 -1.10 11.16
C GLU A 71 14.09 -1.49 10.48
N ALA A 72 15.19 -0.93 10.98
CA ALA A 72 16.48 -1.02 10.35
C ALA A 72 17.20 -2.35 10.68
N ALA A 73 18.01 -2.82 9.73
CA ALA A 73 19.00 -3.84 9.99
C ALA A 73 20.21 -3.21 10.70
N LYS A 74 20.80 -3.91 11.68
CA LYS A 74 22.05 -3.44 12.29
C LYS A 74 23.13 -3.36 11.21
N PRO A 75 24.01 -2.34 11.22
CA PRO A 75 24.22 -1.34 12.28
C PRO A 75 23.41 -0.04 12.13
N TYR A 76 22.35 -0.01 11.30
CA TYR A 76 21.56 1.19 11.07
C TYR A 76 20.54 1.45 12.18
N LYS A 77 20.20 2.73 12.38
CA LYS A 77 19.15 3.18 13.29
C LYS A 77 17.78 3.15 12.62
N ASP A 78 16.75 2.86 13.40
CA ASP A 78 15.36 2.97 12.97
C ASP A 78 15.02 4.42 12.61
N VAL A 79 14.14 4.60 11.62
CA VAL A 79 13.72 5.93 11.15
C VAL A 79 12.21 6.04 11.21
N VAL A 80 11.72 7.19 11.69
CA VAL A 80 10.28 7.50 11.72
C VAL A 80 10.00 8.72 10.85
N ILE A 81 9.06 8.56 9.92
CA ILE A 81 8.57 9.63 9.05
C ILE A 81 7.10 9.86 9.38
N THR A 82 6.72 11.10 9.63
CA THR A 82 5.35 11.48 10.01
C THR A 82 4.70 12.31 8.92
N ASN A 83 3.37 12.46 9.00
CA ASN A 83 2.59 13.35 8.14
C ASN A 83 2.60 12.94 6.66
N ILE A 84 2.57 11.63 6.39
CA ILE A 84 2.42 11.11 5.02
C ILE A 84 0.93 11.10 4.70
N ILE A 85 0.51 12.04 3.87
CA ILE A 85 -0.88 12.16 3.43
C ILE A 85 -1.10 11.26 2.22
N VAL A 86 -2.00 10.29 2.36
CA VAL A 86 -2.44 9.41 1.29
C VAL A 86 -3.83 9.86 0.85
N GLU A 87 -3.95 10.15 -0.44
CA GLU A 87 -5.22 10.51 -1.07
C GLU A 87 -5.88 9.28 -1.70
N ASP A 88 -7.19 9.38 -1.94
CA ASP A 88 -7.95 8.29 -2.54
C ASP A 88 -7.48 7.95 -3.95
N GLY A 89 -7.39 6.65 -4.23
CA GLY A 89 -6.86 6.12 -5.50
C GLY A 89 -5.43 6.51 -5.84
N ARG A 90 -4.62 7.00 -4.89
CA ARG A 90 -3.26 7.47 -5.14
C ARG A 90 -2.21 6.81 -4.26
N TYR A 91 -1.04 6.58 -4.86
CA TYR A 91 0.17 6.23 -4.12
C TYR A 91 0.97 7.50 -3.81
N THR A 92 1.23 7.72 -2.53
CA THR A 92 2.06 8.83 -2.06
C THR A 92 3.52 8.39 -2.03
N ASN A 93 4.39 9.20 -2.65
CA ASN A 93 5.82 8.97 -2.65
C ASN A 93 6.44 9.50 -1.34
N ALA A 94 7.03 8.60 -0.55
CA ALA A 94 7.77 8.90 0.67
C ALA A 94 9.23 9.32 0.40
N GLY A 95 9.69 9.25 -0.86
CA GLY A 95 11.03 9.61 -1.28
C GLY A 95 12.08 8.54 -0.98
N GLU A 96 13.35 8.96 -1.03
CA GLU A 96 14.49 8.14 -0.62
C GLU A 96 14.75 8.32 0.89
N ILE A 97 14.77 7.21 1.61
CA ILE A 97 15.00 7.18 3.05
C ILE A 97 16.43 6.73 3.30
N LYS A 98 17.27 7.67 3.72
CA LYS A 98 18.67 7.42 4.04
C LYS A 98 18.80 6.96 5.49
N LEU A 99 19.27 5.74 5.68
CA LEU A 99 19.55 5.20 7.00
C LEU A 99 20.95 5.62 7.45
N THR A 100 21.06 5.91 8.74
CA THR A 100 22.32 6.30 9.38
C THR A 100 22.74 5.21 10.36
N LYS A 101 24.04 4.99 10.49
CA LYS A 101 24.59 4.00 11.43
C LYS A 101 24.46 4.51 12.87
N ASP A 102 24.36 3.57 13.81
CA ASP A 102 24.38 3.84 15.24
C ASP A 102 25.66 4.52 15.72
#